data_AF-A0AAW2RJ62-F1
#
_entry.id   AF-A0AAW2RJ62-F1
#
_cell.length_a   1.000
_cell.length_b   1.000
_cell.length_c   1.000
_cell.angle_alpha   90.00
_cell.angle_beta   90.00
_cell.angle_gamma   90.00
#
_symmetry.space_group_name_H-M   'P 1'
#
loop_
_entity.id
_entity.type
_entity.pdbx_description
1 polymer ?
#
loop_
_entity_poly.entity_id
_entity_poly.type
_entity_poly.pdbx_seq_one_letter_code
_entity_poly.pdbx_strand_id
1 'polypeptide(L)'
;MNQLRCHISRDQAYRAKRQALKKLEGSPEQQFTKLWDYAEELRRTNPGSTIILGGLAYKNALWKAARASTVGEFKLRMEEKQLNQDAFDWFNDPPTEWSKSHFNEFPKCDILLNNCCESFNGNIMDARDKPILTMLEWIREYLMRRLQENREKTSKKWKDTLCPKIKKLLQKNVDKIGDCIPIKANDRHYQISCYDGNQYSVDLEMRTCTCRIWQLSGIPCKHACSAIFNQNLQPEDMVHPYYNVDTYKQVYEHAILPISGQTLWSETGLVPPLPPNFGRGPGRPAGAKKGLMSQMLKQQRNHVKTYQVKEAKGEAPLQDMW
;
A
#
# COMPACT_ATOMS: atom_id res chain seq x y z
N MET A 1 54.30 -10.53 -2.32
CA MET A 1 53.00 -10.36 -2.99
C MET A 1 52.05 -9.69 -2.00
N ASN A 2 51.65 -8.44 -2.26
CA ASN A 2 50.75 -7.67 -1.39
C ASN A 2 49.38 -8.34 -1.34
N GLN A 3 49.00 -8.89 -0.18
CA GLN A 3 47.63 -9.27 0.11
C GLN A 3 46.81 -7.99 0.30
N LEU A 4 46.12 -7.55 -0.74
CA LEU A 4 45.08 -6.53 -0.64
C LEU A 4 43.95 -7.07 0.24
N ARG A 5 44.00 -6.77 1.54
CA ARG A 5 42.88 -7.00 2.47
C ARG A 5 41.76 -5.99 2.16
N CYS A 6 41.03 -6.20 1.07
CA CYS A 6 39.80 -5.44 0.82
C CYS A 6 38.64 -6.13 1.55
N HIS A 7 38.09 -5.47 2.56
CA HIS A 7 36.93 -5.97 3.28
C HIS A 7 35.67 -5.48 2.54
N ILE A 8 35.23 -6.22 1.53
CA ILE A 8 34.02 -5.86 0.76
C ILE A 8 32.80 -6.26 1.59
N SER A 9 31.98 -5.27 1.96
CA SER A 9 30.71 -5.54 2.64
C SER A 9 29.70 -6.18 1.69
N ARG A 10 28.74 -6.92 2.23
CA ARG A 10 27.65 -7.53 1.43
C ARG A 10 26.91 -6.50 0.57
N ASP A 11 26.77 -5.28 1.08
CA ASP A 11 26.11 -4.19 0.38
C ASP A 11 26.96 -3.63 -0.77
N GLN A 12 28.29 -3.57 -0.60
CA GLN A 12 29.22 -3.20 -1.67
C GLN A 12 29.22 -4.24 -2.79
N ALA A 13 29.25 -5.53 -2.43
CA ALA A 13 29.15 -6.63 -3.40
C ALA A 13 27.80 -6.61 -4.14
N TYR A 14 26.69 -6.36 -3.44
CA TYR A 14 25.36 -6.24 -4.03
C TYR A 14 25.28 -5.07 -5.03
N ARG A 15 25.79 -3.89 -4.66
CA ARG A 15 25.81 -2.70 -5.53
C ARG A 15 26.69 -2.92 -6.77
N ALA A 16 27.87 -3.51 -6.59
CA ALA A 16 28.78 -3.84 -7.68
C ALA A 16 28.14 -4.83 -8.66
N LYS A 17 27.51 -5.91 -8.15
CA LYS A 17 26.76 -6.88 -8.98
C LYS A 17 25.64 -6.20 -9.76
N ARG A 18 24.88 -5.31 -9.11
CA ARG A 18 23.77 -4.59 -9.76
C ARG A 18 24.24 -3.65 -10.86
N GLN A 19 25.37 -2.96 -10.66
CA GLN A 19 26.00 -2.12 -11.68
C GLN A 19 26.55 -2.94 -12.85
N ALA A 20 27.18 -4.09 -12.57
CA ALA A 20 27.68 -5.00 -13.61
C ALA A 20 26.53 -5.57 -14.46
N LEU A 21 25.45 -6.05 -13.82
CA LEU A 21 24.25 -6.51 -14.52
C LEU A 21 23.62 -5.40 -15.38
N LYS A 22 23.54 -4.17 -14.87
CA LYS A 22 23.05 -3.02 -15.65
C LYS A 22 23.90 -2.73 -16.88
N LYS A 23 25.22 -2.97 -16.82
CA LYS A 23 26.13 -2.81 -17.97
C LYS A 23 26.02 -3.94 -18.98
N LEU A 24 25.81 -5.18 -18.52
CA LEU A 24 25.73 -6.37 -19.38
C LEU A 24 24.36 -6.54 -20.05
N GLU A 25 23.29 -6.43 -19.27
CA GLU A 25 21.93 -6.73 -19.71
C GLU A 25 21.16 -5.46 -20.13
N GLY A 26 21.75 -4.28 -19.91
CA GLY A 26 21.08 -2.99 -20.04
C GLY A 26 20.26 -2.65 -18.79
N SER A 27 19.65 -1.46 -18.79
CA SER A 27 18.75 -1.09 -17.69
C SER A 27 17.38 -1.79 -17.83
N PRO A 28 16.68 -2.07 -16.72
CA PRO A 28 15.32 -2.61 -16.79
C PRO A 28 14.41 -1.77 -17.70
N GLU A 29 14.58 -0.45 -17.68
CA GLU A 29 13.84 0.47 -18.54
C GLU A 29 14.12 0.21 -20.03
N GLN A 30 15.38 -0.01 -20.42
CA GLN A 30 15.79 -0.32 -21.80
C GLN A 30 15.34 -1.71 -22.27
N GLN A 31 15.15 -2.67 -21.37
CA GLN A 31 14.60 -3.99 -21.73
C GLN A 31 13.09 -3.89 -21.97
N PHE A 32 12.38 -3.09 -21.18
CA PHE A 32 10.95 -2.89 -21.34
C PHE A 32 10.57 -2.21 -22.67
N THR A 33 11.45 -1.38 -23.26
CA THR A 33 11.20 -0.78 -24.58
C THR A 33 11.16 -1.82 -25.71
N LYS A 34 11.77 -3.00 -25.52
CA LYS A 34 11.85 -4.08 -26.52
C LYS A 34 10.70 -5.09 -26.41
N LEU A 35 9.81 -4.94 -25.43
CA LEU A 35 8.75 -5.93 -25.16
C LEU A 35 7.74 -6.03 -26.31
N TRP A 36 7.43 -4.91 -26.98
CA TRP A 36 6.55 -4.92 -28.15
C TRP A 36 7.21 -5.64 -29.34
N ASP A 37 8.50 -5.37 -29.61
CA ASP A 37 9.25 -6.06 -30.66
C ASP A 37 9.31 -7.57 -30.41
N TYR A 38 9.55 -7.97 -29.16
CA TYR A 38 9.54 -9.37 -28.75
C TYR A 38 8.15 -10.01 -28.84
N ALA A 39 7.09 -9.27 -28.49
CA ALA A 39 5.72 -9.74 -28.63
C ALA A 39 5.35 -9.97 -30.10
N GLU A 40 5.80 -9.09 -30.99
CA GLU A 40 5.57 -9.24 -32.42
C GLU A 40 6.32 -10.46 -32.99
N GLU A 41 7.56 -10.67 -32.57
CA GLU A 41 8.34 -11.85 -32.95
C GLU A 41 7.70 -13.17 -32.46
N LEU A 42 7.07 -13.15 -31.28
CA LEU A 42 6.31 -14.26 -30.75
C LEU A 42 5.04 -14.55 -31.58
N ARG A 43 4.31 -13.51 -32.02
CA ARG A 43 3.14 -13.69 -32.91
C ARG A 43 3.54 -14.22 -34.28
N ARG A 44 4.65 -13.71 -34.82
CA ARG A 44 5.22 -14.14 -36.10
C ARG A 44 5.58 -15.63 -36.07
N THR A 45 6.29 -16.05 -35.02
CA THR A 45 6.79 -17.43 -34.91
C THR A 45 5.71 -18.40 -34.44
N ASN A 46 4.72 -17.93 -33.67
CA ASN A 46 3.65 -18.74 -33.12
C ASN A 46 2.28 -18.09 -33.41
N PRO A 47 1.74 -18.24 -34.63
CA PRO A 47 0.45 -17.68 -35.02
C PRO A 47 -0.67 -18.17 -34.08
N GLY A 48 -1.49 -17.25 -33.57
CA GLY A 48 -2.53 -17.53 -32.56
C GLY A 48 -2.14 -17.21 -31.12
N SER A 49 -0.87 -16.84 -30.87
CA SER A 49 -0.43 -16.38 -29.55
C SER A 49 -1.13 -15.08 -29.15
N THR A 50 -1.85 -15.11 -28.01
CA THR A 50 -2.42 -13.90 -27.40
C THR A 50 -1.43 -13.35 -26.38
N ILE A 51 -0.93 -12.14 -26.64
CA ILE A 51 0.07 -11.49 -25.80
C ILE A 51 -0.55 -10.25 -25.17
N ILE A 52 -0.58 -10.23 -23.83
CA ILE A 52 -1.07 -9.12 -23.04
C ILE A 52 0.14 -8.44 -22.40
N LEU A 53 0.69 -7.43 -23.08
CA LEU A 53 1.65 -6.52 -22.47
C LEU A 53 0.88 -5.48 -21.66
N GLY A 54 0.56 -5.83 -20.42
CA GLY A 54 -0.33 -5.03 -19.58
C GLY A 54 0.33 -3.74 -19.08
N GLY A 55 -0.30 -2.60 -19.39
CA GLY A 55 -0.86 -1.68 -18.39
C GLY A 55 0.06 -0.89 -17.45
N LEU A 56 1.34 -1.26 -17.30
CA LEU A 56 2.17 -0.75 -16.19
C LEU A 56 2.45 0.75 -16.31
N ALA A 57 2.66 1.25 -17.54
CA ALA A 57 2.82 2.67 -17.80
C ALA A 57 1.55 3.44 -17.40
N TYR A 58 0.38 2.98 -17.84
CA TYR A 58 -0.93 3.56 -17.50
C TYR A 58 -1.22 3.53 -16.01
N LYS A 59 -1.00 2.38 -15.38
CA LYS A 59 -1.14 2.19 -13.95
C LYS A 59 -0.23 3.17 -13.20
N ASN A 60 1.02 3.30 -13.62
CA ASN A 60 1.96 4.22 -12.98
C ASN A 60 1.56 5.68 -13.19
N ALA A 61 1.14 6.06 -14.39
CA ALA A 61 0.62 7.41 -14.69
C ALA A 61 -0.58 7.75 -13.80
N LEU A 62 -1.57 6.85 -13.74
CA LEU A 62 -2.73 6.98 -12.86
C LEU A 62 -2.32 7.10 -11.39
N TRP A 63 -1.40 6.24 -10.92
CA TRP A 63 -0.91 6.31 -9.54
C TRP A 63 -0.14 7.59 -9.23
N LYS A 64 0.58 8.17 -10.19
CA LYS A 64 1.21 9.49 -10.02
C LYS A 64 0.14 10.57 -9.86
N ALA A 65 -0.88 10.58 -10.72
CA ALA A 65 -1.99 11.53 -10.63
C ALA A 65 -2.79 11.36 -9.33
N ALA A 66 -3.09 10.13 -8.93
CA ALA A 66 -3.80 9.83 -7.68
C ALA A 66 -3.02 10.30 -6.44
N ARG A 67 -1.68 10.13 -6.46
CA ARG A 67 -0.80 10.49 -5.34
C ARG A 67 -0.41 11.96 -5.31
N ALA A 68 -0.58 12.69 -6.41
CA ALA A 68 -0.31 14.12 -6.46
C ALA A 68 -1.10 14.82 -5.36
N SER A 69 -0.40 15.54 -4.47
CA SER A 69 -1.01 16.19 -3.32
C SER A 69 -1.43 17.64 -3.62
N THR A 70 -0.95 18.21 -4.72
CA THR A 70 -1.32 19.56 -5.18
C THR A 70 -2.05 19.50 -6.52
N VAL A 71 -2.91 20.48 -6.78
CA VAL A 71 -3.63 20.58 -8.06
C VAL A 71 -2.66 20.85 -9.22
N GLY A 72 -1.57 21.59 -8.98
CA GLY A 72 -0.53 21.83 -9.97
C GLY A 72 0.18 20.54 -10.40
N GLU A 73 0.63 19.73 -9.43
CA GLU A 73 1.22 18.42 -9.76
C GLU A 73 0.19 17.51 -10.42
N PHE A 74 -1.05 17.49 -9.94
CA PHE A 74 -2.12 16.70 -10.55
C PHE A 74 -2.29 17.04 -12.03
N LYS A 75 -2.45 18.32 -12.38
CA LYS A 75 -2.58 18.77 -13.77
C LYS A 75 -1.41 18.31 -14.63
N LEU A 76 -0.18 18.49 -14.15
CA LEU A 76 1.03 18.01 -14.82
C LEU A 76 1.02 16.50 -15.05
N ARG A 77 0.66 15.70 -14.03
CA ARG A 77 0.55 14.23 -14.20
C ARG A 77 -0.57 13.84 -15.16
N MET A 78 -1.64 14.62 -15.19
CA MET A 78 -2.75 14.44 -16.10
C MET A 78 -2.39 14.88 -17.54
N GLU A 79 -1.28 15.58 -17.80
CA GLU A 79 -0.80 15.81 -19.17
C GLU A 79 -0.16 14.55 -19.79
N GLU A 80 0.25 13.57 -18.95
CA GLU A 80 0.66 12.22 -19.39
C GLU A 80 -0.53 11.41 -20.00
N LYS A 81 -1.72 12.03 -20.17
CA LYS A 81 -2.93 11.54 -20.86
C LYS A 81 -2.70 10.94 -22.25
N GLN A 82 -1.64 11.37 -22.92
CA GLN A 82 -1.33 10.96 -24.31
C GLN A 82 -1.04 9.45 -24.46
N LEU A 83 -0.94 8.72 -23.36
CA LEU A 83 -0.70 7.28 -23.41
C LEU A 83 -1.91 6.53 -24.02
N ASN A 84 -3.17 6.89 -23.69
CA ASN A 84 -4.38 6.26 -24.24
C ASN A 84 -5.64 7.09 -23.91
N GLN A 85 -6.28 7.64 -24.95
CA GLN A 85 -7.46 8.50 -24.81
C GLN A 85 -8.70 7.72 -24.38
N ASP A 86 -8.96 6.54 -24.95
CA ASP A 86 -10.14 5.72 -24.63
C ASP A 86 -10.19 5.33 -23.14
N ALA A 87 -9.04 4.99 -22.56
CA ALA A 87 -8.92 4.66 -21.14
C ALA A 87 -9.18 5.89 -20.25
N PHE A 88 -8.80 7.07 -20.70
CA PHE A 88 -9.08 8.32 -20.01
C PHE A 88 -10.57 8.69 -20.09
N ASP A 89 -11.18 8.58 -21.27
CA ASP A 89 -12.59 8.87 -21.48
C ASP A 89 -13.50 7.88 -20.71
N TRP A 90 -13.06 6.63 -20.58
CA TRP A 90 -13.69 5.65 -19.69
C TRP A 90 -13.54 6.03 -18.20
N PHE A 91 -12.39 6.56 -17.80
CA PHE A 91 -12.08 6.95 -16.42
C PHE A 91 -12.43 8.42 -16.16
N ASN A 92 -13.73 8.72 -16.14
CA ASN A 92 -14.27 10.08 -15.97
C ASN A 92 -14.73 10.39 -14.53
N ASP A 93 -14.26 9.63 -13.53
CA ASP A 93 -14.61 9.85 -12.13
C ASP A 93 -14.06 11.20 -11.63
N PRO A 94 -14.84 11.94 -10.81
CA PRO A 94 -14.38 13.21 -10.25
C PRO A 94 -13.06 13.05 -9.46
N PRO A 95 -12.05 13.92 -9.66
CA PRO A 95 -10.77 13.82 -8.95
C PRO A 95 -10.89 13.83 -7.42
N THR A 96 -11.98 14.38 -6.88
CA THR A 96 -12.32 14.37 -5.45
C THR A 96 -12.46 12.97 -4.86
N GLU A 97 -12.71 11.95 -5.68
CA GLU A 97 -12.94 10.58 -5.23
C GLU A 97 -11.67 9.71 -5.25
N TRP A 98 -10.64 10.10 -6.01
CA TRP A 98 -9.49 9.24 -6.26
C TRP A 98 -8.13 9.94 -6.24
N SER A 99 -8.05 11.27 -6.13
CA SER A 99 -6.78 12.01 -6.07
C SER A 99 -6.61 12.84 -4.81
N LYS A 100 -5.47 12.68 -4.13
CA LYS A 100 -5.09 13.43 -2.92
C LYS A 100 -5.15 14.95 -3.12
N SER A 101 -4.87 15.42 -4.33
CA SER A 101 -4.91 16.84 -4.69
C SER A 101 -6.28 17.49 -4.47
N HIS A 102 -7.36 16.70 -4.44
CA HIS A 102 -8.74 17.16 -4.26
C HIS A 102 -9.40 16.63 -2.99
N PHE A 103 -8.67 15.86 -2.17
CA PHE A 103 -9.19 15.37 -0.89
C PHE A 103 -9.33 16.49 0.12
N ASN A 104 -10.38 16.38 0.94
CA ASN A 104 -10.61 17.24 2.09
C ASN A 104 -9.52 16.99 3.14
N GLU A 105 -9.07 18.06 3.79
CA GLU A 105 -8.02 18.04 4.81
C GLU A 105 -8.55 17.70 6.22
N PHE A 106 -9.86 17.79 6.45
CA PHE A 106 -10.52 17.47 7.72
C PHE A 106 -10.22 16.07 8.30
N PRO A 107 -10.35 14.96 7.55
CA PRO A 107 -10.19 13.61 8.11
C PRO A 107 -8.76 13.28 8.54
N LYS A 108 -7.78 14.11 8.16
CA LYS A 108 -6.34 13.86 8.36
C LYS A 108 -5.90 12.49 7.84
N CYS A 109 -6.54 11.99 6.78
CA CYS A 109 -6.30 10.68 6.20
C CYS A 109 -6.06 10.83 4.69
N ASP A 110 -4.88 10.41 4.22
CA ASP A 110 -4.48 10.49 2.81
C ASP A 110 -4.45 9.11 2.13
N ILE A 111 -5.25 8.16 2.63
CA ILE A 111 -5.33 6.79 2.09
C ILE A 111 -6.04 6.80 0.74
N LEU A 112 -5.42 6.16 -0.26
CA LEU A 112 -5.97 5.97 -1.61
C LEU A 112 -6.50 4.55 -1.88
N LEU A 113 -6.33 3.65 -0.92
CA LEU A 113 -6.60 2.22 -1.12
C LEU A 113 -7.93 1.82 -0.49
N ASN A 114 -8.62 0.91 -1.15
CA ASN A 114 -9.80 0.17 -0.67
C ASN A 114 -9.49 -0.83 0.48
N ASN A 115 -8.35 -0.68 1.17
CA ASN A 115 -7.81 -1.64 2.13
C ASN A 115 -8.80 -1.96 3.27
N CYS A 116 -9.69 -1.03 3.61
CA CYS A 116 -10.75 -1.27 4.59
C CYS A 116 -11.74 -2.35 4.12
N CYS A 117 -12.21 -2.26 2.86
CA CYS A 117 -13.14 -3.22 2.29
C CYS A 117 -12.47 -4.58 2.07
N GLU A 118 -11.24 -4.61 1.56
CA GLU A 118 -10.50 -5.86 1.35
C GLU A 118 -10.22 -6.56 2.68
N SER A 119 -9.82 -5.80 3.71
CA SER A 119 -9.62 -6.34 5.05
C SER A 119 -10.92 -6.88 5.62
N PHE A 120 -12.02 -6.14 5.54
CA PHE A 120 -13.32 -6.60 6.04
C PHE A 120 -13.77 -7.88 5.33
N ASN A 121 -13.79 -7.87 3.99
CA ASN A 121 -14.22 -9.00 3.18
C ASN A 121 -13.37 -10.24 3.41
N GLY A 122 -12.05 -10.06 3.60
CA GLY A 122 -11.15 -11.15 3.94
C GLY A 122 -11.44 -11.78 5.31
N ASN A 123 -11.82 -10.97 6.30
CA ASN A 123 -12.12 -11.47 7.64
C ASN A 123 -13.45 -12.22 7.72
N ILE A 124 -14.47 -11.84 6.95
CA ILE A 124 -15.81 -12.45 7.04
C ILE A 124 -16.01 -13.66 6.12
N MET A 125 -14.99 -14.10 5.38
CA MET A 125 -15.12 -15.18 4.39
C MET A 125 -15.64 -16.48 5.02
N ASP A 126 -15.20 -16.82 6.23
CA ASP A 126 -15.64 -18.05 6.90
C ASP A 126 -17.04 -17.94 7.51
N ALA A 127 -17.51 -16.71 7.76
CA ALA A 127 -18.82 -16.42 8.36
C ALA A 127 -19.93 -16.32 7.33
N ARG A 128 -19.66 -15.76 6.14
CA ARG A 128 -20.69 -15.37 5.16
C ARG A 128 -21.51 -16.52 4.58
N ASP A 129 -20.98 -17.74 4.58
CA ASP A 129 -21.65 -18.94 4.06
C ASP A 129 -22.37 -19.72 5.17
N LYS A 130 -22.46 -19.17 6.40
CA LYS A 130 -23.12 -19.80 7.55
C LYS A 130 -24.59 -19.32 7.67
N PRO A 131 -25.46 -20.08 8.36
CA PRO A 131 -26.79 -19.59 8.74
C PRO A 131 -26.72 -18.24 9.46
N ILE A 132 -27.74 -17.39 9.29
CA ILE A 132 -27.72 -15.98 9.73
C ILE A 132 -27.32 -15.81 11.20
N LEU A 133 -27.87 -16.62 12.11
CA LEU A 133 -27.53 -16.55 13.54
C LEU A 133 -26.07 -16.92 13.79
N THR A 134 -25.57 -17.97 13.14
CA THR A 134 -24.17 -18.39 13.27
C THR A 134 -23.20 -17.37 12.66
N MET A 135 -23.59 -16.72 11.55
CA MET A 135 -22.81 -15.64 10.93
C MET A 135 -22.73 -14.43 11.86
N LEU A 136 -23.86 -13.99 12.42
CA LEU A 136 -23.92 -12.86 13.35
C LEU A 136 -23.10 -13.14 14.61
N GLU A 137 -23.20 -14.34 15.17
CA GLU A 137 -22.43 -14.72 16.36
C GLU A 137 -20.93 -14.74 16.08
N TRP A 138 -20.52 -15.28 14.93
CA TRP A 138 -19.11 -15.25 14.53
C TRP A 138 -18.57 -13.83 14.39
N ILE A 139 -19.35 -12.93 13.76
CA ILE A 139 -18.96 -11.51 13.60
C ILE A 139 -18.87 -10.83 14.97
N ARG A 140 -19.85 -11.05 15.85
CA ARG A 140 -19.87 -10.50 17.21
C ARG A 140 -18.64 -10.92 18.00
N GLU A 141 -18.31 -12.21 18.03
CA GLU A 141 -17.13 -12.72 18.70
C GLU A 141 -15.82 -12.21 18.09
N TYR A 142 -15.74 -12.15 16.76
CA TYR A 142 -14.57 -11.63 16.06
C TYR A 142 -14.31 -10.18 16.46
N LEU A 143 -15.34 -9.32 16.43
CA LEU A 143 -15.23 -7.93 16.83
C LEU A 143 -14.88 -7.81 18.32
N MET A 144 -15.50 -8.61 19.19
CA MET A 144 -15.19 -8.65 20.62
C MET A 144 -13.70 -8.93 20.86
N ARG A 145 -13.16 -10.02 20.27
CA ARG A 145 -11.74 -10.39 20.39
C ARG A 145 -10.83 -9.30 19.83
N ARG A 146 -11.16 -8.77 18.65
CA ARG A 146 -10.35 -7.72 17.99
C ARG A 146 -10.29 -6.42 18.78
N LEU A 147 -11.41 -5.97 19.34
CA LEU A 147 -11.47 -4.79 20.19
C LEU A 147 -10.64 -5.01 21.47
N GLN A 148 -10.75 -6.19 22.07
CA GLN A 148 -9.95 -6.55 23.25
C GLN A 148 -8.44 -6.57 22.95
N GLU A 149 -8.03 -7.22 21.86
CA GLU A 149 -6.63 -7.22 21.42
C GLU A 149 -6.10 -5.80 21.17
N ASN A 150 -6.93 -4.90 20.63
CA ASN A 150 -6.53 -3.52 20.37
C ASN A 150 -6.33 -2.72 21.67
N ARG A 151 -7.18 -2.91 22.69
CA ARG A 151 -6.96 -2.35 24.03
C ARG A 151 -5.69 -2.89 24.68
N GLU A 152 -5.46 -4.19 24.59
CA GLU A 152 -4.26 -4.79 25.19
C GLU A 152 -2.97 -4.35 24.51
N LYS A 153 -2.99 -4.11 23.19
CA LYS A 153 -1.84 -3.55 22.46
C LYS A 153 -1.40 -2.22 23.05
N THR A 154 -2.33 -1.30 23.33
CA THR A 154 -1.97 0.00 23.91
C THR A 154 -1.48 -0.14 25.34
N SER A 155 -2.22 -0.87 26.19
CA SER A 155 -1.91 -0.93 27.63
C SER A 155 -0.61 -1.68 27.94
N LYS A 156 -0.25 -2.69 27.15
CA LYS A 156 0.90 -3.56 27.43
C LYS A 156 2.16 -3.20 26.63
N LYS A 157 2.03 -2.56 25.46
CA LYS A 157 3.15 -2.44 24.50
C LYS A 157 3.56 -1.02 24.16
N TRP A 158 2.69 -0.03 24.27
CA TRP A 158 2.97 1.32 23.77
C TRP A 158 3.31 2.26 24.93
N LYS A 159 4.55 2.74 24.94
CA LYS A 159 5.08 3.65 25.97
C LYS A 159 5.19 5.11 25.51
N ASP A 160 5.15 5.32 24.20
CA ASP A 160 5.25 6.65 23.57
C ASP A 160 3.86 7.32 23.49
N THR A 161 3.84 8.65 23.36
CA THR A 161 2.63 9.45 23.12
C THR A 161 2.01 9.16 21.74
N LEU A 162 2.84 8.86 20.74
CA LEU A 162 2.40 8.60 19.37
C LEU A 162 2.26 7.12 19.07
N CYS A 163 1.27 6.78 18.24
CA CYS A 163 1.09 5.42 17.74
C CYS A 163 2.35 4.94 16.98
N PRO A 164 2.87 3.70 17.21
CA PRO A 164 4.17 3.27 16.66
C PRO A 164 4.28 3.30 15.14
N LYS A 165 3.19 3.02 14.41
CA LYS A 165 3.17 3.11 12.94
C LYS A 165 3.36 4.56 12.46
N ILE A 166 2.78 5.51 13.20
CA ILE A 166 2.86 6.94 12.90
C ILE A 166 4.26 7.45 13.22
N LYS A 167 4.83 7.07 14.37
CA LYS A 167 6.23 7.37 14.69
C LYS A 167 7.19 6.87 13.60
N LYS A 168 6.99 5.64 13.11
CA LYS A 168 7.78 5.10 11.99
C LYS A 168 7.58 5.86 10.68
N LEU A 169 6.36 6.35 10.41
CA LEU A 169 6.08 7.17 9.22
C LEU A 169 6.73 8.55 9.33
N LEU A 170 6.63 9.20 10.49
CA LEU A 170 7.28 10.47 10.79
C LEU A 170 8.81 10.35 10.66
N GLN A 171 9.40 9.30 11.20
CA GLN A 171 10.84 9.03 11.05
C GLN A 171 11.25 8.97 9.57
N LYS A 172 10.46 8.31 8.71
CA LYS A 172 10.75 8.28 7.26
C LYS A 172 10.69 9.66 6.60
N ASN A 173 9.89 10.59 7.14
CA ASN A 173 9.86 11.97 6.66
C ASN A 173 11.09 12.73 7.18
N VAL A 174 11.49 12.47 8.42
CA VAL A 174 12.72 13.01 9.03
C VAL A 174 13.97 12.58 8.28
N ASP A 175 14.07 11.31 7.91
CA ASP A 175 15.21 10.76 7.16
C ASP A 175 15.40 11.43 5.78
N LYS A 176 14.37 12.11 5.26
CA LYS A 176 14.38 12.81 3.97
C LYS A 176 14.63 14.31 4.08
N ILE A 177 14.90 14.82 5.28
CA ILE A 177 15.17 16.25 5.47
C ILE A 177 16.50 16.66 4.83
N GLY A 178 17.45 15.73 4.64
CA GLY A 178 18.71 16.01 3.96
C GLY A 178 18.55 16.60 2.55
N ASP A 179 17.39 16.40 1.91
CA ASP A 179 17.05 16.99 0.61
C ASP A 179 16.49 18.41 0.70
N CYS A 180 16.39 19.00 1.91
CA CYS A 180 15.65 20.23 2.19
C CYS A 180 16.57 21.26 2.87
N ILE A 181 16.66 22.46 2.28
CA ILE A 181 17.37 23.61 2.83
C ILE A 181 16.34 24.62 3.34
N PRO A 182 16.19 24.79 4.67
CA PRO A 182 15.26 25.75 5.24
C PRO A 182 15.83 27.16 5.22
N ILE A 183 15.03 28.12 4.77
CA ILE A 183 15.30 29.56 4.78
C ILE A 183 14.23 30.19 5.67
N LYS A 184 14.63 30.70 6.82
CA LYS A 184 13.75 31.29 7.82
C LYS A 184 13.35 32.71 7.36
N ALA A 185 12.05 32.95 7.17
CA ALA A 185 11.53 34.29 6.92
C ALA A 185 11.18 35.01 8.23
N ASN A 186 10.59 34.29 9.19
CA ASN A 186 10.34 34.73 10.56
C ASN A 186 10.15 33.50 11.45
N ASP A 187 9.67 33.68 12.69
CA ASP A 187 9.52 32.57 13.64
C ASP A 187 8.46 31.53 13.26
N ARG A 188 7.61 31.83 12.28
CA ARG A 188 6.52 30.96 11.83
C ARG A 188 6.71 30.45 10.41
N HIS A 189 7.29 31.27 9.53
CA HIS A 189 7.28 31.06 8.10
C HIS A 189 8.66 30.70 7.55
N TYR A 190 8.66 29.68 6.70
CA TYR A 190 9.86 29.12 6.10
C TYR A 190 9.66 28.93 4.60
N GLN A 191 10.68 29.28 3.82
CA GLN A 191 10.86 28.77 2.47
C GLN A 191 11.79 27.57 2.53
N ILE A 192 11.41 26.46 1.92
CA ILE A 192 12.19 25.24 1.82
C ILE A 192 12.62 25.06 0.39
N SER A 193 13.94 25.11 0.14
CA SER A 193 14.52 24.77 -1.15
C SER A 193 14.88 23.30 -1.17
N CYS A 194 14.41 22.55 -2.17
CA CYS A 194 14.68 21.12 -2.30
C CYS A 194 15.75 20.82 -3.35
N TYR A 195 16.45 19.70 -3.17
CA TYR A 195 17.50 19.24 -4.11
C TYR A 195 16.99 19.00 -5.55
N ASP A 196 15.69 18.68 -5.69
CA ASP A 196 15.02 18.51 -6.99
C ASP A 196 14.68 19.84 -7.70
N GLY A 197 15.10 20.98 -7.14
CA GLY A 197 14.85 22.32 -7.66
C GLY A 197 13.49 22.90 -7.27
N ASN A 198 12.64 22.13 -6.59
CA ASN A 198 11.34 22.61 -6.13
C ASN A 198 11.48 23.48 -4.89
N GLN A 199 10.51 24.38 -4.69
CA GLN A 199 10.42 25.24 -3.53
C GLN A 199 9.05 25.11 -2.86
N TYR A 200 9.03 25.12 -1.53
CA TYR A 200 7.81 24.99 -0.74
C TYR A 200 7.81 25.99 0.40
N SER A 201 6.70 26.69 0.63
CA SER A 201 6.48 27.41 1.88
C SER A 201 5.88 26.51 2.97
N VAL A 202 6.32 26.75 4.21
CA VAL A 202 5.85 26.11 5.43
C VAL A 202 5.43 27.19 6.42
N ASP A 203 4.28 26.97 7.06
CA ASP A 203 3.76 27.76 8.17
C ASP A 203 3.62 26.82 9.38
N LEU A 204 4.45 27.06 10.40
CA LEU A 204 4.51 26.21 11.60
C LEU A 204 3.32 26.40 12.53
N GLU A 205 2.74 27.60 12.61
CA GLU A 205 1.61 27.89 13.50
C GLU A 205 0.33 27.27 12.94
N MET A 206 0.08 27.46 11.64
CA MET A 206 -1.07 26.88 10.97
C MET A 206 -0.88 25.38 10.65
N ARG A 207 0.33 24.85 10.88
CA ARG A 207 0.71 23.47 10.57
C ARG A 207 0.47 23.12 9.10
N THR A 208 0.88 24.01 8.20
CA THR A 208 0.67 23.84 6.76
C THR A 208 1.98 23.80 5.98
N CYS A 209 1.95 23.10 4.86
CA CYS A 209 2.98 23.15 3.85
C CYS A 209 2.32 23.21 2.47
N THR A 210 2.88 23.98 1.55
CA THR A 210 2.38 24.05 0.17
C THR A 210 2.40 22.72 -0.59
N CYS A 211 3.14 21.71 -0.11
CA CYS A 211 3.02 20.35 -0.62
C CYS A 211 1.71 19.64 -0.23
N ARG A 212 0.88 20.23 0.65
CA ARG A 212 -0.40 19.73 1.20
C ARG A 212 -0.37 18.43 2.01
N ILE A 213 0.76 17.72 2.03
CA ILE A 213 0.87 16.43 2.74
C ILE A 213 0.58 16.59 4.23
N TRP A 214 1.06 17.66 4.86
CA TRP A 214 0.85 17.87 6.30
C TRP A 214 -0.64 18.10 6.60
N GLN A 215 -1.32 18.92 5.80
CA GLN A 215 -2.73 19.21 5.98
C GLN A 215 -3.61 17.97 5.76
N LEU A 216 -3.31 17.17 4.72
CA LEU A 216 -4.03 15.97 4.36
C LEU A 216 -3.84 14.82 5.36
N SER A 217 -2.62 14.61 5.85
CA SER A 217 -2.29 13.48 6.72
C SER A 217 -2.30 13.82 8.20
N GLY A 218 -2.23 15.09 8.58
CA GLY A 218 -1.98 15.53 9.96
C GLY A 218 -0.56 15.22 10.46
N ILE A 219 0.35 14.75 9.60
CA ILE A 219 1.71 14.36 9.97
C ILE A 219 2.69 15.29 9.23
N PRO A 220 3.66 15.90 9.92
CA PRO A 220 4.67 16.73 9.27
C PRO A 220 5.35 16.01 8.11
N CYS A 221 5.33 16.65 6.94
CA CYS A 221 6.07 16.18 5.76
C CYS A 221 7.58 16.53 5.88
N LYS A 222 8.43 16.04 4.97
CA LYS A 222 9.87 16.33 5.02
C LYS A 222 10.20 17.84 5.07
N HIS A 223 9.43 18.67 4.35
CA HIS A 223 9.61 20.12 4.35
C HIS A 223 9.26 20.74 5.71
N ALA A 224 8.14 20.30 6.28
CA ALA A 224 7.71 20.72 7.60
C ALA A 224 8.72 20.31 8.68
N CYS A 225 9.18 19.04 8.66
CA CYS A 225 10.19 18.60 9.62
C CYS A 225 11.49 19.40 9.51
N SER A 226 11.91 19.79 8.30
CA SER A 226 13.08 20.66 8.09
C SER A 226 12.93 22.01 8.80
N ALA A 227 11.78 22.67 8.64
CA ALA A 227 11.47 23.92 9.33
C ALA A 227 11.38 23.76 10.86
N ILE A 228 10.73 22.67 11.33
CA ILE A 228 10.55 22.37 12.76
C ILE A 228 11.91 22.21 13.46
N PHE A 229 12.83 21.43 12.89
CA PHE A 229 14.16 21.28 13.48
C PHE A 229 14.97 22.56 13.44
N ASN A 230 14.81 23.39 12.41
CA ASN A 230 15.47 24.69 12.37
C ASN A 230 15.01 25.63 13.50
N GLN A 231 13.77 25.45 14.00
CA GLN A 231 13.27 26.13 15.21
C GLN A 231 13.61 25.42 16.53
N ASN A 232 14.44 24.38 16.51
CA ASN A 232 14.74 23.54 17.69
C ASN A 232 13.49 22.92 18.33
N LEU A 233 12.44 22.68 17.54
CA LEU A 233 11.23 21.97 17.96
C LEU A 233 11.32 20.49 17.61
N GLN A 234 10.45 19.66 18.20
CA GLN A 234 10.33 18.25 17.87
C GLN A 234 9.15 18.00 16.92
N PRO A 235 9.34 17.29 15.78
CA PRO A 235 8.26 16.98 14.85
C PRO A 235 7.12 16.17 15.47
N GLU A 236 7.40 15.37 16.49
CA GLU A 236 6.43 14.56 17.23
C GLU A 236 5.32 15.41 17.84
N ASP A 237 5.67 16.57 18.40
CA ASP A 237 4.72 17.51 19.05
C ASP A 237 3.80 18.21 18.02
N MET A 238 4.20 18.14 16.75
CA MET A 238 3.52 18.80 15.64
C MET A 238 2.58 17.84 14.87
N VAL A 239 2.55 16.56 15.25
CA VAL A 239 1.59 15.56 14.73
C VAL A 239 0.18 15.86 15.26
N HIS A 240 -0.83 15.60 14.42
CA HIS A 240 -2.22 15.79 14.80
C HIS A 240 -2.65 14.84 15.94
N PRO A 241 -3.42 15.31 16.95
CA PRO A 241 -3.82 14.49 18.10
C PRO A 241 -4.54 13.18 17.77
N TYR A 242 -5.18 13.07 16.61
CA TYR A 242 -5.81 11.83 16.12
C TYR A 242 -4.88 10.61 16.13
N TYR A 243 -3.57 10.84 16.12
CA TYR A 243 -2.55 9.79 16.11
C TYR A 243 -1.94 9.50 17.48
N ASN A 244 -2.41 10.16 18.53
CA ASN A 244 -1.97 9.93 19.89
C ASN A 244 -2.49 8.58 20.40
N VAL A 245 -1.69 7.94 21.24
CA VAL A 245 -2.05 6.69 21.89
C VAL A 245 -3.30 6.85 22.75
N ASP A 246 -3.52 8.01 23.37
CA ASP A 246 -4.72 8.25 24.18
C ASP A 246 -5.98 8.37 23.34
N THR A 247 -5.93 9.05 22.18
CA THR A 247 -7.05 9.04 21.23
C THR A 247 -7.34 7.63 20.72
N TYR A 248 -6.30 6.84 20.44
CA TYR A 248 -6.49 5.43 20.10
C TYR A 248 -7.19 4.67 21.24
N LYS A 249 -6.78 4.85 22.50
CA LYS A 249 -7.43 4.20 23.65
C LYS A 249 -8.91 4.56 23.75
N GLN A 250 -9.26 5.84 23.59
CA GLN A 250 -10.64 6.31 23.59
C GLN A 250 -11.47 5.64 22.49
N VAL A 251 -10.95 5.55 21.27
CA VAL A 251 -11.63 4.89 20.15
C VAL A 251 -11.97 3.42 20.43
N TYR A 252 -11.12 2.71 21.20
CA TYR A 252 -11.29 1.29 21.50
C TYR A 252 -11.75 1.02 22.94
N GLU A 253 -12.15 2.05 23.68
CA GLU A 253 -12.52 1.94 25.10
C GLU A 253 -13.71 0.98 25.29
N HIS A 254 -14.75 1.15 24.49
CA HIS A 254 -15.97 0.35 24.59
C HIS A 254 -15.76 -1.13 24.21
N ALA A 255 -16.40 -2.01 24.98
CA ALA A 255 -16.36 -3.45 24.77
C ALA A 255 -17.71 -3.98 24.27
N ILE A 256 -17.65 -4.95 23.36
CA ILE A 256 -18.79 -5.83 23.09
C ILE A 256 -18.85 -6.83 24.24
N LEU A 257 -19.97 -6.87 24.96
CA LEU A 257 -20.14 -7.72 26.14
C LEU A 257 -20.53 -9.16 25.75
N PRO A 258 -20.22 -10.15 26.60
CA PRO A 258 -20.67 -11.52 26.40
C PRO A 258 -22.19 -11.61 26.46
N ILE A 259 -22.74 -12.57 25.71
CA ILE A 259 -24.15 -12.97 25.79
C ILE A 259 -24.21 -14.45 26.18
N SER A 260 -25.28 -14.84 26.85
CA SER A 260 -25.55 -16.24 27.19
C SER A 260 -25.82 -17.08 25.94
N GLY A 261 -25.85 -18.40 26.05
CA GLY A 261 -26.30 -19.28 24.96
C GLY A 261 -27.80 -19.14 24.67
N GLN A 262 -28.23 -19.60 23.49
CA GLN A 262 -29.62 -19.45 23.01
C GLN A 262 -30.68 -19.96 23.98
N THR A 263 -30.35 -21.01 24.75
CA THR A 263 -31.25 -21.59 25.76
C THR A 263 -31.58 -20.67 26.93
N LEU A 264 -30.82 -19.58 27.09
CA LEU A 264 -30.96 -18.59 28.17
C LEU A 264 -31.44 -17.22 27.66
N TRP A 265 -31.77 -17.11 26.38
CA TRP A 265 -32.26 -15.84 25.81
C TRP A 265 -33.72 -15.61 26.16
N SER A 266 -34.07 -14.36 26.46
CA SER A 266 -35.46 -13.96 26.72
C SER A 266 -36.30 -13.99 25.45
N GLU A 267 -37.52 -14.50 25.56
CA GLU A 267 -38.50 -14.43 24.47
C GLU A 267 -39.05 -13.01 24.33
N THR A 268 -39.00 -12.46 23.11
CA THR A 268 -39.38 -11.06 22.85
C THR A 268 -40.85 -10.90 22.49
N GLY A 269 -41.54 -11.99 22.14
CA GLY A 269 -42.93 -11.95 21.63
C GLY A 269 -43.10 -11.24 20.28
N LEU A 270 -42.00 -10.80 19.65
CA LEU A 270 -42.02 -10.11 18.37
C LEU A 270 -42.30 -11.10 17.24
N VAL A 271 -43.03 -10.64 16.22
CA VAL A 271 -43.27 -11.43 15.00
C VAL A 271 -41.93 -11.70 14.30
N PRO A 272 -41.58 -12.97 14.02
CA PRO A 272 -40.33 -13.29 13.35
C PRO A 272 -40.23 -12.63 11.97
N PRO A 273 -39.05 -12.13 11.57
CA PRO A 273 -38.85 -11.61 10.22
C PRO A 273 -39.02 -12.73 9.19
N LEU A 274 -39.64 -12.40 8.06
CA LEU A 274 -39.77 -13.32 6.95
C LEU A 274 -38.37 -13.65 6.38
N PRO A 275 -38.10 -14.90 5.97
CA PRO A 275 -36.85 -15.22 5.30
C PRO A 275 -36.72 -14.39 4.02
N PRO A 276 -35.49 -14.06 3.59
CA PRO A 276 -35.28 -13.40 2.31
C PRO A 276 -35.97 -14.18 1.20
N ASN A 277 -36.68 -13.49 0.31
CA ASN A 277 -37.28 -14.13 -0.85
C ASN A 277 -36.17 -14.47 -1.85
N PHE A 278 -35.57 -15.66 -1.69
CA PHE A 278 -34.64 -16.21 -2.66
C PHE A 278 -35.44 -16.64 -3.90
N GLY A 279 -35.77 -15.69 -4.78
CA GLY A 279 -36.13 -16.04 -6.14
C GLY A 279 -35.02 -16.92 -6.74
N ARG A 280 -35.35 -17.81 -7.68
CA ARG A 280 -34.31 -18.46 -8.50
C ARG A 280 -33.60 -17.35 -9.26
N GLY A 281 -32.47 -16.90 -8.74
CA GLY A 281 -31.57 -16.06 -9.52
C GLY A 281 -31.23 -16.79 -10.82
N PRO A 282 -30.98 -16.08 -11.94
CA PRO A 282 -30.38 -16.70 -13.11
C PRO A 282 -29.18 -17.50 -12.62
N GLY A 283 -29.17 -18.81 -12.91
CA GLY A 283 -28.31 -19.77 -12.27
C GLY A 283 -26.89 -19.24 -12.15
N ARG A 284 -26.37 -19.20 -10.92
CA ARG A 284 -24.94 -19.02 -10.68
C ARG A 284 -24.23 -20.04 -11.57
N PRO A 285 -23.29 -19.65 -12.46
CA PRO A 285 -22.50 -20.62 -13.21
C PRO A 285 -21.98 -21.65 -12.21
N ALA A 286 -22.24 -22.93 -12.49
CA ALA A 286 -21.90 -24.04 -11.61
C ALA A 286 -20.49 -23.79 -11.07
N GLY A 287 -20.39 -23.71 -9.75
CA GLY A 287 -19.20 -23.23 -9.07
C GLY A 287 -17.96 -23.88 -9.67
N ALA A 288 -17.07 -23.05 -10.21
CA ALA A 288 -15.67 -23.42 -10.31
C ALA A 288 -15.28 -23.87 -8.91
N LYS A 289 -15.11 -25.19 -8.76
CA LYS A 289 -14.54 -25.83 -7.57
C LYS A 289 -13.41 -24.93 -7.08
N LYS A 290 -13.40 -24.66 -5.76
CA LYS A 290 -12.24 -24.13 -5.02
C LYS A 290 -10.97 -24.65 -5.67
N GLY A 291 -10.29 -23.81 -6.45
CA GLY A 291 -9.35 -24.32 -7.44
C GLY A 291 -8.86 -23.20 -8.33
N LEU A 292 -9.66 -22.69 -9.27
CA LEU A 292 -9.10 -21.92 -10.38
C LEU A 292 -8.48 -20.57 -10.01
N MET A 293 -9.10 -19.73 -9.17
CA MET A 293 -8.54 -18.40 -8.88
C MET A 293 -7.35 -18.43 -7.89
N SER A 294 -7.37 -19.40 -6.95
CA SER A 294 -6.23 -19.68 -6.05
C SER A 294 -5.12 -20.45 -6.77
N GLN A 295 -5.44 -21.30 -7.75
CA GLN A 295 -4.48 -21.93 -8.67
C GLN A 295 -3.92 -20.94 -9.68
N MET A 296 -4.69 -19.96 -10.16
CA MET A 296 -4.19 -18.90 -11.07
C MET A 296 -3.27 -17.92 -10.35
N LEU A 297 -3.58 -17.55 -9.09
CA LEU A 297 -2.68 -16.75 -8.25
C LEU A 297 -1.46 -17.56 -7.75
N LYS A 298 -1.57 -18.88 -7.55
CA LYS A 298 -0.42 -19.77 -7.30
C LYS A 298 0.39 -20.07 -8.57
N GLN A 299 -0.22 -20.16 -9.75
CA GLN A 299 0.46 -20.32 -11.04
C GLN A 299 1.21 -19.06 -11.43
N GLN A 300 0.67 -17.87 -11.14
CA GLN A 300 1.38 -16.60 -11.31
C GLN A 300 2.55 -16.43 -10.32
N ARG A 301 2.48 -17.04 -9.12
CA ARG A 301 3.61 -17.10 -8.18
C ARG A 301 4.64 -18.20 -8.52
N ASN A 302 4.21 -19.29 -9.17
CA ASN A 302 5.07 -20.43 -9.51
C ASN A 302 5.70 -20.35 -10.90
N HIS A 303 5.39 -19.34 -11.72
CA HIS A 303 6.04 -19.15 -13.02
C HIS A 303 7.37 -18.38 -12.97
N VAL A 304 7.84 -17.96 -11.80
CA VAL A 304 9.26 -17.64 -11.61
C VAL A 304 10.00 -18.97 -11.38
N LYS A 305 10.17 -19.76 -12.45
CA LYS A 305 11.23 -20.77 -12.46
C LYS A 305 12.55 -20.01 -12.54
N THR A 306 13.24 -19.84 -11.42
CA THR A 306 14.69 -19.71 -11.45
C THR A 306 15.24 -20.97 -12.10
N TYR A 307 15.65 -20.86 -13.35
CA TYR A 307 16.49 -21.85 -13.99
C TYR A 307 17.84 -21.82 -13.26
N GLN A 308 18.12 -22.84 -12.46
CA GLN A 308 19.50 -23.15 -12.12
C GLN A 308 20.10 -23.90 -13.29
N VAL A 309 21.07 -23.28 -13.96
CA VAL A 309 21.95 -23.94 -14.91
C VAL A 309 22.77 -24.95 -14.11
N LYS A 310 22.48 -26.25 -14.28
CA LYS A 310 23.41 -27.30 -13.86
C LYS A 310 24.45 -27.44 -14.96
N GLU A 311 25.70 -27.14 -14.63
CA GLU A 311 26.84 -27.44 -15.48
C GLU A 311 26.88 -28.95 -15.76
N ALA A 312 26.92 -29.30 -17.04
CA ALA A 312 27.23 -30.66 -17.47
C ALA A 312 28.72 -30.92 -17.22
N LYS A 313 29.04 -31.84 -16.32
CA LYS A 313 30.31 -32.56 -16.33
C LYS A 313 29.99 -34.00 -16.71
N GLY A 314 30.55 -34.41 -17.84
CA GLY A 314 30.47 -35.77 -18.32
C GLY A 314 31.26 -36.72 -17.42
N GLU A 315 30.83 -37.97 -17.49
CA GLU A 315 31.60 -39.22 -17.51
C GLU A 315 30.75 -40.31 -16.84
N ALA A 316 30.20 -41.17 -17.69
CA ALA A 316 29.85 -42.55 -17.35
C ALA A 316 31.14 -43.39 -17.58
N PRO A 317 31.34 -44.59 -16.97
CA PRO A 317 30.30 -45.63 -16.93
C PRO A 317 30.27 -46.58 -15.70
N LEU A 318 29.13 -47.29 -15.62
CA LEU A 318 28.89 -48.71 -15.26
C LEU A 318 29.73 -49.34 -14.14
N GLN A 319 29.06 -49.86 -13.09
CA GLN A 319 29.13 -51.30 -12.74
C GLN A 319 28.05 -51.73 -11.71
N ASP A 320 27.32 -52.80 -12.07
CA ASP A 320 26.63 -53.87 -11.30
C ASP A 320 25.61 -53.49 -10.20
N MET A 321 24.28 -53.65 -10.39
CA MET A 321 23.50 -54.91 -10.45
C MET A 321 23.85 -55.91 -9.35
N TRP A 322 23.17 -55.83 -8.20
CA TRP A 322 22.16 -56.79 -7.69
C TRP A 322 21.27 -56.07 -6.66
#